data_AF-A0A1I0FQB1-F1
#
_entry.id   AF-A0A1I0FQB1-F1
#
_cell.length_a   1.000
_cell.length_b   1.000
_cell.length_c   1.000
_cell.angle_alpha   90.00
_cell.angle_beta   90.00
_cell.angle_gamma   90.00
#
_symmetry.space_group_name_H-M   'P 1'
#
loop_
_entity.id
_entity.type
_entity.pdbx_description
1 polymer ?
#
loop_
_entity_poly.entity_id
_entity_poly.type
_entity_poly.pdbx_seq_one_letter_code
_entity_poly.pdbx_strand_id
1 'polypeptide(L)'
;MTEDVEVCFRKIISERNAPKVELIVDGYTGFLYYDKDGSITYSLHWDHYFKHIVVDKYNSIYKLQMPEITPHVCRHTYCSNMAKSGMNSKTLQYLMGHADIGTTLNVHTHVNFEDAKAEIEKLNVV
;
A
#
# COMPACT_ATOMS: atom_id res chain seq x y z
N MET A 1 5.85 13.58 2.64
CA MET A 1 6.05 12.62 1.54
C MET A 1 7.50 12.18 1.62
N THR A 2 7.78 10.88 1.68
CA THR A 2 9.16 10.39 1.67
C THR A 2 9.78 10.63 0.30
N GLU A 3 11.09 10.86 0.25
CA GLU A 3 11.83 11.15 -0.98
C GLU A 3 11.67 10.03 -2.02
N ASP A 4 11.67 8.76 -1.56
CA ASP A 4 11.48 7.58 -2.41
C ASP A 4 10.14 7.59 -3.17
N VAL A 5 9.07 8.03 -2.49
CA VAL A 5 7.72 8.07 -3.08
C VAL A 5 7.65 9.15 -4.15
N GLU A 6 8.28 10.31 -3.90
CA GLU A 6 8.35 11.39 -4.88
C GLU A 6 9.11 10.96 -6.13
N VAL A 7 10.27 10.33 -5.96
CA VAL A 7 11.08 9.81 -7.08
C VAL A 7 10.29 8.77 -7.89
N CYS A 8 9.55 7.90 -7.21
CA CYS A 8 8.68 6.91 -7.87
C CYS A 8 7.62 7.59 -8.75
N PHE A 9 6.90 8.59 -8.23
CA PHE A 9 5.90 9.32 -9.01
C PHE A 9 6.51 10.08 -10.19
N ARG A 10 7.66 10.73 -9.99
CA ARG A 10 8.38 11.41 -11.09
C ARG A 10 8.75 10.43 -12.19
N LYS A 11 9.23 9.25 -11.83
CA LYS A 11 9.58 8.19 -12.77
C LYS A 11 8.36 7.68 -13.55
N ILE A 12 7.25 7.44 -12.86
CA ILE A 12 5.98 7.01 -13.48
C ILE A 12 5.51 8.04 -14.50
N ILE A 13 5.59 9.33 -14.18
CA ILE A 13 5.20 10.40 -15.09
C ILE A 13 6.13 10.46 -16.31
N SER A 14 7.46 10.32 -16.12
CA SER A 14 8.42 10.35 -17.22
C SER A 14 8.35 9.14 -18.14
N GLU A 15 8.03 7.96 -17.61
CA GLU A 15 7.95 6.70 -18.35
C GLU A 15 6.52 6.39 -18.83
N ARG A 16 5.58 7.32 -18.64
CA ARG A 16 4.18 7.14 -19.01
C ARG A 16 4.05 7.01 -20.53
N ASN A 17 3.59 5.84 -20.98
CA ASN A 17 3.12 5.66 -22.35
C ASN A 17 1.77 6.38 -22.51
N ALA A 18 1.80 7.60 -23.07
CA ALA A 18 0.58 8.35 -23.35
C ALA A 18 -0.28 7.58 -24.37
N PRO A 19 -1.56 7.28 -24.05
CA PRO A 19 -2.44 6.63 -25.01
C PRO A 19 -2.69 7.56 -26.19
N LYS A 20 -2.99 6.99 -27.36
CA LYS A 20 -3.32 7.77 -28.56
C LYS A 20 -4.61 8.60 -28.40
N VAL A 21 -5.50 8.17 -27.50
CA VAL A 21 -6.72 8.87 -27.14
C VAL A 21 -6.77 8.93 -25.62
N GLU A 22 -6.87 10.13 -25.05
CA GLU A 22 -7.08 10.27 -23.62
C GLU A 22 -8.50 9.84 -23.26
N LEU A 23 -8.60 8.79 -22.46
CA LEU A 23 -9.87 8.34 -21.92
C LEU A 23 -10.36 9.34 -20.87
N ILE A 24 -11.60 9.80 -21.08
CA ILE A 24 -12.34 10.62 -20.12
C ILE A 24 -13.32 9.70 -19.43
N VAL A 25 -13.19 9.53 -18.11
CA VAL A 25 -14.14 8.78 -17.29
C VAL A 25 -14.71 9.75 -16.26
N ASP A 26 -16.02 9.98 -16.30
CA ASP A 26 -16.72 10.89 -15.38
C ASP A 26 -16.11 12.30 -15.26
N GLY A 27 -15.50 12.81 -16.34
CA GLY A 27 -14.84 14.12 -16.38
C GLY A 27 -13.40 14.14 -15.86
N TYR A 28 -12.88 13.00 -15.40
CA TYR A 28 -11.48 12.85 -15.01
C TYR A 28 -10.64 12.38 -16.22
N THR A 29 -9.49 13.02 -16.40
CA THR A 29 -8.51 12.73 -17.46
C THR A 29 -7.10 12.60 -16.89
N GLY A 30 -6.14 12.15 -17.70
CA GLY A 30 -4.73 12.09 -17.29
C GLY A 30 -4.39 10.96 -16.30
N PHE A 31 -5.07 9.82 -16.40
CA PHE A 31 -4.74 8.62 -15.63
C PHE A 31 -3.25 8.24 -15.75
N LEU A 32 -2.68 7.68 -14.68
CA LEU A 32 -1.25 7.36 -14.63
C LEU A 32 -0.91 6.05 -15.36
N TYR A 33 -1.82 5.07 -15.32
CA TYR A 33 -1.58 3.72 -15.81
C TYR A 33 -2.57 3.35 -16.91
N TYR A 34 -2.01 2.93 -18.04
CA TYR A 34 -2.74 2.46 -19.20
C TYR A 34 -2.31 1.03 -19.52
N ASP A 35 -3.25 0.22 -19.99
CA ASP A 35 -2.99 -1.10 -20.52
C ASP A 35 -2.44 -1.01 -21.95
N LYS A 36 -1.93 -2.12 -22.48
CA LYS A 36 -1.38 -2.22 -23.84
C LYS A 36 -2.37 -1.80 -24.93
N ASP A 37 -3.65 -2.01 -24.67
CA ASP A 37 -4.76 -1.67 -25.57
C ASP A 37 -5.19 -0.19 -25.45
N GLY A 38 -4.55 0.59 -24.57
CA GLY A 38 -4.87 1.99 -24.31
C GLY A 38 -6.01 2.21 -23.31
N SER A 39 -6.64 1.14 -22.83
CA SER A 39 -7.63 1.14 -21.75
C SER A 39 -7.00 1.50 -20.40
N ILE A 40 -7.78 2.06 -19.47
CA ILE A 40 -7.31 2.28 -18.09
C ILE A 40 -7.13 0.94 -17.37
N THR A 41 -6.10 0.85 -16.52
CA THR A 41 -5.94 -0.33 -15.66
C THR A 41 -6.94 -0.29 -14.51
N TYR A 42 -7.67 -1.38 -14.30
CA TYR A 42 -8.59 -1.56 -13.15
C TYR A 42 -8.02 -2.57 -12.14
N SER A 43 -8.68 -2.73 -11.00
CA SER A 43 -8.16 -3.50 -9.85
C SER A 43 -7.74 -4.93 -10.20
N LEU A 44 -8.50 -5.63 -11.05
CA LEU A 44 -8.19 -7.01 -11.43
C LEU A 44 -6.86 -7.13 -12.19
N HIS A 45 -6.51 -6.14 -13.02
CA HIS A 45 -5.23 -6.14 -13.72
C HIS A 45 -4.07 -6.11 -12.73
N TRP A 46 -4.20 -5.35 -11.65
CA TRP A 46 -3.20 -5.29 -10.59
C TRP A 46 -3.13 -6.60 -9.81
N ASP A 47 -4.26 -7.21 -9.46
CA ASP A 47 -4.26 -8.51 -8.77
C ASP A 47 -3.57 -9.60 -9.59
N HIS A 48 -3.87 -9.69 -10.89
CA HIS A 48 -3.21 -10.64 -11.80
C HIS A 48 -1.73 -10.31 -11.99
N TYR A 49 -1.37 -9.03 -12.13
CA TYR A 49 0.02 -8.60 -12.26
C TYR A 49 0.86 -8.98 -11.04
N PHE A 50 0.32 -8.74 -9.83
CA PHE A 50 0.97 -9.14 -8.58
C PHE A 50 1.12 -10.64 -8.47
N LYS A 51 0.06 -11.40 -8.78
CA LYS A 51 0.11 -12.87 -8.78
C LYS A 51 1.20 -13.39 -9.70
N HIS A 52 1.27 -12.93 -10.95
CA HIS A 52 2.28 -13.39 -11.89
C HIS A 52 3.71 -13.05 -11.46
N ILE A 53 3.95 -11.83 -10.96
CA ILE A 53 5.30 -11.43 -10.56
C ILE A 53 5.75 -12.13 -9.29
N VAL A 54 4.87 -12.24 -8.30
CA VAL A 54 5.21 -12.81 -6.99
C VAL A 54 5.16 -14.33 -7.02
N VAL A 55 4.07 -14.91 -7.51
CA VAL A 55 3.87 -16.36 -7.45
C VAL A 55 4.65 -17.07 -8.54
N ASP A 56 4.63 -16.57 -9.78
CA ASP A 56 5.26 -17.30 -10.88
C ASP A 56 6.75 -16.94 -11.02
N LYS A 57 7.07 -15.64 -11.02
CA LYS A 57 8.44 -15.18 -11.29
C LYS A 57 9.33 -15.19 -10.05
N TYR A 58 8.86 -14.70 -8.91
CA TYR A 58 9.68 -14.65 -7.71
C TYR A 58 9.90 -16.06 -7.13
N ASN A 59 8.83 -16.87 -6.98
CA ASN A 59 8.97 -18.22 -6.42
C ASN A 59 9.73 -19.21 -7.33
N SER A 60 9.85 -18.93 -8.63
CA SER A 60 10.70 -19.73 -9.52
C SER A 60 12.18 -19.41 -9.42
N ILE A 61 12.54 -18.19 -9.00
CA ILE A 61 13.93 -17.74 -8.87
C ILE A 61 14.46 -17.98 -7.45
N TYR A 62 13.64 -17.73 -6.43
CA TYR A 62 14.04 -17.76 -5.04
C TYR A 62 13.60 -19.05 -4.35
N LYS A 63 14.50 -19.64 -3.54
CA LYS A 63 14.20 -20.83 -2.74
C LYS A 63 13.16 -20.58 -1.65
N LEU A 64 13.07 -19.34 -1.15
CA LEU A 64 12.06 -18.94 -0.18
C LEU A 64 10.83 -18.45 -0.93
N GLN A 65 9.78 -19.25 -0.91
CA GLN A 65 8.52 -18.90 -1.55
C GLN A 65 7.81 -17.83 -0.76
N MET A 66 7.35 -16.79 -1.45
CA MET A 66 6.46 -15.80 -0.87
C MET A 66 5.01 -16.26 -1.03
N PRO A 67 4.15 -15.97 -0.03
CA PRO A 67 2.72 -16.21 -0.12
C PRO A 67 2.09 -15.33 -1.21
N GLU A 68 0.83 -15.57 -1.54
CA GLU A 68 0.09 -14.72 -2.47
C GLU A 68 -0.01 -13.29 -1.91
N ILE A 69 0.62 -12.34 -2.62
CA ILE A 69 0.58 -10.93 -2.28
C ILE A 69 -0.40 -10.25 -3.23
N THR A 70 -1.32 -9.48 -2.67
CA THR A 70 -2.23 -8.61 -3.42
C THR A 70 -1.97 -7.15 -3.07
N PRO A 71 -2.41 -6.17 -3.88
CA PRO A 71 -2.34 -4.76 -3.55
C PRO A 71 -2.93 -4.42 -2.18
N HIS A 72 -3.97 -5.17 -1.75
CA HIS A 72 -4.57 -4.99 -0.43
C HIS A 72 -3.62 -5.38 0.72
N VAL A 73 -2.79 -6.42 0.52
CA VAL A 73 -1.75 -6.81 1.49
C VAL A 73 -0.72 -5.70 1.64
N CYS A 74 -0.32 -5.02 0.56
CA CYS A 74 0.59 -3.87 0.64
C CYS A 74 0.02 -2.75 1.53
N ARG A 75 -1.27 -2.45 1.41
CA ARG A 75 -1.97 -1.48 2.25
C ARG A 75 -1.99 -1.90 3.72
N HIS A 76 -2.23 -3.18 4.01
CA HIS A 76 -2.13 -3.70 5.39
C HIS A 76 -0.71 -3.61 5.94
N THR A 77 0.31 -3.97 5.16
CA THR A 77 1.71 -3.88 5.58
C THR A 77 2.10 -2.45 5.93
N TYR A 78 1.66 -1.46 5.15
CA TYR A 78 1.85 -0.04 5.48
C TYR A 78 1.19 0.31 6.82
N CYS A 79 -0.07 -0.06 7.01
CA CYS A 79 -0.80 0.19 8.25
C CYS A 79 -0.10 -0.42 9.47
N SER A 80 0.30 -1.69 9.38
CA SER A 80 0.98 -2.42 10.45
C SER A 80 2.33 -1.81 10.80
N ASN A 81 3.11 -1.39 9.80
CA ASN A 81 4.43 -0.79 10.04
C ASN A 81 4.31 0.59 10.70
N MET A 82 3.35 1.40 10.26
CA MET A 82 3.11 2.72 10.85
C MET A 82 2.51 2.62 12.27
N ALA A 83 1.67 1.61 12.51
CA ALA A 83 1.20 1.31 13.85
C ALA A 83 2.36 0.90 14.78
N LYS A 84 3.26 0.03 14.32
CA LYS A 84 4.44 -0.42 15.08
C LYS A 84 5.45 0.70 15.35
N SER A 85 5.54 1.71 14.49
CA SER A 85 6.39 2.89 14.71
C SER A 85 5.81 3.88 15.73
N GLY A 86 4.66 3.56 16.35
CA GLY A 86 4.04 4.39 17.38
C GLY A 86 3.22 5.56 16.82
N MET A 87 2.82 5.50 15.55
CA MET A 87 1.97 6.54 14.95
C MET A 87 0.58 6.55 15.60
N ASN A 88 0.05 7.74 15.85
CA ASN A 88 -1.30 7.92 16.38
C ASN A 88 -2.35 7.28 15.44
N SER A 89 -3.19 6.39 15.99
CA SER A 89 -4.21 5.65 15.24
C SER A 89 -5.20 6.53 14.49
N LYS A 90 -5.50 7.76 14.96
CA LYS A 90 -6.35 8.71 14.23
C LYS A 90 -5.65 9.30 13.01
N THR A 91 -4.36 9.58 13.13
CA THR A 91 -3.54 10.05 11.99
C THR A 91 -3.42 8.95 10.95
N LEU A 92 -3.19 7.72 11.41
CA LEU A 92 -3.15 6.55 10.53
C LEU A 92 -4.50 6.31 9.84
N GLN A 93 -5.62 6.45 10.56
CA GLN A 93 -6.96 6.35 9.96
C GLN A 93 -7.17 7.37 8.82
N TYR A 94 -6.75 8.62 9.02
CA TYR A 94 -6.85 9.66 8.01
C TYR A 94 -5.98 9.34 6.78
N LEU A 95 -4.73 8.92 6.99
CA LEU A 95 -3.83 8.52 5.90
C LEU A 95 -4.34 7.29 5.14
N MET A 96 -4.97 6.36 5.85
CA MET A 96 -5.56 5.16 5.26
C MET A 96 -6.90 5.44 4.59
N GLY A 97 -7.58 6.55 4.89
CA GLY A 97 -8.92 6.84 4.37
C GLY A 97 -10.00 5.86 4.83
N HIS A 98 -9.85 5.27 6.03
CA HIS A 98 -10.86 4.36 6.57
C HIS A 98 -12.05 5.14 7.16
N ALA A 99 -13.25 4.86 6.67
CA ALA A 99 -14.49 5.41 7.23
C ALA A 99 -14.74 4.95 8.68
N ASP A 100 -14.32 3.73 9.01
CA ASP A 100 -14.41 3.16 10.35
C ASP A 100 -13.03 2.96 10.99
N ILE A 101 -12.92 3.29 12.28
CA ILE A 101 -11.67 3.16 13.04
C ILE A 101 -11.39 1.70 13.43
N GLY A 102 -12.41 0.84 13.45
CA GLY A 102 -12.28 -0.58 13.73
C GLY A 102 -11.33 -1.30 12.76
N THR A 103 -11.30 -0.91 11.48
CA THR A 103 -10.36 -1.47 10.49
C THR A 103 -8.90 -1.12 10.80
N THR A 104 -8.66 0.07 11.34
CA THR A 104 -7.31 0.52 11.76
C THR A 104 -6.92 -0.10 13.10
N LEU A 105 -7.87 -0.24 14.03
CA LEU A 105 -7.68 -0.86 15.35
C LEU A 105 -7.50 -2.38 15.30
N ASN A 106 -8.10 -3.08 14.35
CA ASN A 106 -7.86 -4.52 14.15
C ASN A 106 -6.40 -4.84 13.77
N VAL A 107 -5.64 -3.86 13.30
CA VAL A 107 -4.17 -4.01 13.12
C VAL A 107 -3.44 -3.88 14.46
N HIS A 108 -4.01 -3.12 15.40
CA HIS A 108 -3.48 -2.93 16.76
C HIS A 108 -3.81 -4.11 17.70
N THR A 109 -4.58 -5.12 17.33
CA THR A 109 -4.95 -6.20 18.26
C THR A 109 -3.81 -7.16 18.63
N HIS A 110 -2.63 -6.99 18.04
CA HIS A 110 -1.40 -7.68 18.44
C HIS A 110 -0.51 -6.84 19.38
N VAL A 111 -1.06 -5.87 20.10
CA VAL A 111 -0.33 -5.24 21.23
C VAL A 111 -0.23 -6.28 22.34
N ASN A 112 0.98 -6.74 22.64
CA ASN A 112 1.21 -7.70 23.71
C ASN A 112 1.34 -6.98 25.07
N PHE A 113 1.23 -7.74 26.17
CA PHE A 113 1.39 -7.21 27.52
C PHE A 113 2.72 -6.45 27.71
N GLU A 114 3.79 -6.90 27.04
CA GLU A 114 5.11 -6.26 27.05
C GLU A 114 5.09 -4.86 26.40
N ASP A 115 4.31 -4.65 25.34
CA ASP A 115 4.19 -3.36 24.67
C ASP A 115 3.45 -2.35 25.57
N ALA A 116 2.39 -2.81 26.27
CA ALA A 116 1.67 -2.00 27.23
C ALA A 116 2.56 -1.61 28.43
N LYS A 117 3.40 -2.53 28.90
CA LYS A 117 4.36 -2.27 29.97
C LYS A 117 5.42 -1.25 29.53
N ALA A 118 5.95 -1.36 28.31
CA ALA A 118 6.92 -0.41 27.76
C ALA A 118 6.34 1.01 27.60
N GLU A 119 5.08 1.15 27.18
CA GLU A 119 4.41 2.46 27.10
C GLU A 119 4.14 3.07 28.48
N ILE A 120 3.76 2.27 29.48
CA ILE A 120 3.61 2.75 30.86
C ILE A 120 4.97 3.14 31.47
N GLU A 121 6.04 2.39 31.19
CA GLU A 121 7.40 2.77 31.63
C GLU A 121 7.84 4.11 31.02
N LYS A 122 7.52 4.39 29.74
CA LYS A 122 7.80 5.70 29.12
C LYS A 122 7.06 6.85 29.79
N LEU A 123 5.84 6.62 30.29
CA LEU A 123 5.02 7.62 30.97
C LEU A 123 5.52 7.92 32.39
N ASN A 124 6.22 6.98 33.04
CA ASN A 124 6.77 7.11 34.38
C ASN A 124 8.16 7.77 34.45
N VAL A 125 8.70 8.27 33.33
CA VAL A 125 9.96 9.05 33.29
C VAL A 125 9.68 10.57 33.26
N VAL A 126 8.62 11.01 33.93
CA VAL A 126 8.34 12.44 34.17
C VAL A 126 8.45 12.72 35.66
#